data_AF-A0A8B3CNI2-F1
#
_entry.id   AF-A0A8B3CNI2-F1
#
_cell.length_a   1.000
_cell.length_b   1.000
_cell.length_c   1.000
_cell.angle_alpha   90.00
_cell.angle_beta   90.00
_cell.angle_gamma   90.00
#
_symmetry.space_group_name_H-M   'P 1'
#
loop_
_entity.id
_entity.type
_entity.pdbx_description
1 polymer ?
#
loop_
_entity_poly.entity_id
_entity_poly.type
_entity_poly.pdbx_seq_one_letter_code
_entity_poly.pdbx_strand_id
1 'polypeptide(L)'
;MLNISQPKDGELAGKFSMFPPEGVKPEYGADYGMSGLIVGNSDFSRGYKYVHVIGLWKKGVGFAYIFILFDDLQKSIPFPMDLFYCIRF
;
A
#
# COMPACT_ATOMS: atom_id res chain seq x y z
N MET A 1 -0.51 16.03 -3.38
CA MET A 1 0.30 14.81 -3.28
C MET A 1 -0.06 14.17 -1.95
N LEU A 2 -0.67 12.98 -1.98
CA LEU A 2 -0.98 12.21 -0.77
C LEU A 2 0.29 12.06 0.06
N ASN A 3 0.29 12.64 1.27
CA ASN A 3 1.39 12.45 2.21
C ASN A 3 1.19 11.11 2.93
N ILE A 4 1.73 10.04 2.34
CA ILE A 4 1.67 8.70 2.93
C ILE A 4 2.81 8.58 3.93
N SER A 5 2.46 8.50 5.22
CA SER A 5 3.44 8.20 6.26
C SER A 5 3.96 6.79 6.08
N GLN A 6 5.27 6.63 5.92
CA GLN A 6 5.89 5.32 5.85
C GLN A 6 5.73 4.58 7.19
N PRO A 7 5.56 3.25 7.16
CA PRO A 7 5.55 2.47 8.38
C PRO A 7 6.84 2.62 9.18
N LYS A 8 6.73 2.78 10.50
CA LYS A 8 7.85 2.67 11.43
C LYS A 8 7.85 1.29 12.09
N ASP A 9 9.04 0.81 12.43
CA ASP A 9 9.36 -0.55 12.92
C ASP A 9 8.21 -1.26 13.65
N GLY A 10 7.64 -2.29 13.01
CA GLY A 10 6.70 -3.24 13.64
C GLY A 10 5.33 -2.69 14.10
N GLU A 11 5.15 -1.37 14.23
CA GLU A 11 3.95 -0.74 14.82
C GLU A 11 2.67 -0.91 13.98
N LEU A 12 2.82 -1.26 12.71
CA LEU A 12 1.75 -1.35 11.72
C LEU A 12 1.47 -2.76 11.23
N ALA A 13 2.12 -3.79 11.79
CA ALA A 13 1.79 -5.18 11.48
C ALA A 13 0.31 -5.45 11.80
N GLY A 14 -0.50 -5.70 10.77
CA GLY A 14 -1.94 -5.90 10.89
C GLY A 14 -2.79 -4.62 10.95
N LYS A 15 -2.20 -3.44 10.74
CA LYS A 15 -2.92 -2.16 10.64
C LYS A 15 -3.01 -1.70 9.20
N PHE A 16 -4.21 -1.29 8.82
CA PHE A 16 -4.50 -0.61 7.57
C PHE A 16 -4.79 0.86 7.85
N SER A 17 -4.19 1.74 7.05
CA SER A 17 -4.44 3.17 7.08
C SER A 17 -5.13 3.58 5.78
N MET A 18 -6.30 4.19 5.92
CA MET A 18 -7.00 4.79 4.79
C MET A 18 -6.26 6.05 4.33
N PHE A 19 -6.17 6.24 3.02
CA PHE A 19 -5.67 7.49 2.47
C PHE A 19 -6.71 8.60 2.65
N PRO A 20 -6.27 9.86 2.87
CA PRO A 20 -7.19 10.98 2.97
C PRO A 20 -7.98 11.16 1.66
N PRO A 21 -9.32 11.26 1.72
CA PRO A 21 -10.18 11.34 0.53
C PRO A 21 -9.79 12.47 -0.43
N GLU A 22 -9.32 13.59 0.13
CA GLU A 22 -8.93 14.80 -0.60
C GLU A 22 -7.88 14.55 -1.69
N GLY A 23 -6.98 13.56 -1.50
CA GLY A 23 -5.92 13.26 -2.46
C GLY A 23 -6.22 12.05 -3.34
N VAL A 24 -7.01 11.09 -2.88
CA VAL A 24 -7.27 9.83 -3.61
C VAL A 24 -7.96 10.08 -4.95
N LYS A 25 -9.02 10.90 -4.95
CA LYS A 25 -9.79 11.19 -6.15
C LYS A 25 -9.04 11.99 -7.21
N PRO A 26 -8.41 13.15 -6.88
CA PRO A 26 -7.71 13.94 -7.89
C PRO A 26 -6.42 13.28 -8.40
N GLU A 27 -5.71 12.50 -7.57
CA GLU A 27 -4.41 11.93 -7.97
C GLU A 27 -4.55 10.56 -8.66
N TYR A 28 -5.54 9.75 -8.27
CA TYR A 28 -5.65 8.35 -8.72
C TYR A 28 -6.95 8.06 -9.48
N GLY A 29 -7.87 9.02 -9.57
CA GLY A 29 -9.19 8.78 -10.18
C GLY A 29 -10.04 7.76 -9.42
N ALA A 30 -9.65 7.43 -8.17
CA ALA A 30 -10.29 6.46 -7.30
C ALA A 30 -11.24 7.14 -6.29
N ASP A 31 -12.16 6.38 -5.71
CA ASP A 31 -13.04 6.91 -4.65
C ASP A 31 -12.47 6.64 -3.24
N TYR A 32 -11.72 5.54 -3.08
CA TYR A 32 -11.07 5.18 -1.82
C TYR A 32 -9.71 4.55 -2.04
N GLY A 33 -8.84 4.66 -1.04
CA GLY A 33 -7.52 4.04 -1.04
C GLY A 33 -7.03 3.72 0.36
N MET A 34 -6.14 2.74 0.46
CA MET A 34 -5.56 2.28 1.70
C MET A 34 -4.16 1.72 1.52
N SER A 35 -3.40 1.68 2.60
CA SER A 35 -2.14 0.98 2.71
C SER A 35 -2.12 0.15 4.00
N GLY A 36 -1.41 -0.97 4.00
CA GLY A 36 -1.25 -1.78 5.20
C GLY A 36 -0.02 -2.65 5.17
N LEU A 37 0.62 -2.84 6.32
CA LEU A 37 1.77 -3.72 6.48
C LEU A 37 1.33 -5.01 7.17
N ILE A 38 1.65 -6.15 6.58
CA ILE A 38 1.24 -7.47 7.05
C ILE A 38 2.48 -8.32 7.25
N VAL A 39 2.50 -9.17 8.29
CA VAL A 39 3.52 -10.19 8.46
C VAL A 39 3.18 -11.37 7.55
N GLY A 40 4.13 -11.80 6.72
CA GLY A 40 3.97 -12.93 5.82
C GLY A 40 3.68 -14.22 6.59
N ASN A 41 2.51 -14.81 6.33
CA ASN A 41 2.04 -16.04 6.99
C ASN A 41 1.30 -17.00 6.03
N SER A 42 1.47 -16.81 4.73
CA SER A 42 0.82 -17.61 3.69
C SER A 42 1.80 -18.03 2.59
N ASP A 43 1.36 -18.94 1.71
CA ASP A 43 2.14 -19.36 0.55
C ASP A 43 2.45 -18.21 -0.42
N PHE A 44 1.57 -17.22 -0.52
CA PHE A 44 1.81 -16.01 -1.33
C PHE A 44 3.04 -15.24 -0.84
N SER A 45 3.26 -15.20 0.47
CA SER A 45 4.38 -14.52 1.12
C SER A 45 5.61 -15.41 1.34
N ARG A 46 5.66 -16.62 0.75
CA ARG A 46 6.74 -17.57 1.01
C ARG A 46 8.10 -16.97 0.64
N GLY A 47 9.03 -17.00 1.57
CA GLY A 47 10.37 -16.43 1.39
C GLY A 47 10.47 -14.93 1.70
N TYR A 48 9.40 -14.30 2.18
CA TYR A 48 9.38 -12.90 2.60
C TYR A 48 8.73 -12.72 3.97
N LYS A 49 9.35 -11.91 4.83
CA LYS A 49 8.85 -11.63 6.18
C LYS A 49 7.64 -10.70 6.21
N TYR A 50 7.56 -9.75 5.28
CA TYR A 50 6.54 -8.72 5.26
C TYR A 50 5.88 -8.59 3.88
N VAL A 51 4.61 -8.19 3.90
CA VAL A 51 3.84 -7.78 2.72
C VAL A 51 3.28 -6.38 2.99
N HIS A 52 3.70 -5.39 2.22
CA HIS A 52 3.02 -4.10 2.17
C HIS A 52 2.01 -4.14 1.02
N VAL A 53 0.73 -3.96 1.35
CA VAL A 53 -0.34 -3.83 0.38
C VAL A 53 -0.76 -2.38 0.25
N ILE A 54 -0.96 -1.95 -0.99
CA ILE A 54 -1.61 -0.69 -1.32
C ILE A 54 -2.84 -1.04 -2.16
N GLY A 55 -4.00 -0.51 -1.80
CA GLY A 55 -5.26 -0.75 -2.50
C GLY A 55 -5.94 0.55 -2.90
N LEU A 56 -6.52 0.56 -4.10
CA LEU A 56 -7.41 1.61 -4.60
C LEU A 56 -8.72 0.99 -5.05
N TRP A 57 -9.83 1.69 -4.81
CA TRP A 57 -11.16 1.27 -5.22
C TRP A 57 -11.90 2.40 -5.94
N LYS A 58 -12.58 2.06 -7.03
CA LYS A 58 -13.44 2.97 -7.79
C LYS A 58 -14.84 2.40 -7.93
N LYS A 59 -15.84 3.17 -7.51
CA LYS A 59 -17.24 2.78 -7.53
C LYS A 59 -17.68 2.45 -8.96
N GLY A 60 -18.26 1.27 -9.14
CA GLY A 60 -18.72 0.80 -10.45
C GLY A 60 -17.61 0.36 -11.41
N VAL A 61 -16.35 0.34 -10.99
CA VAL A 61 -15.21 -0.12 -11.83
C VAL A 61 -14.50 -1.32 -11.19
N GLY A 62 -13.97 -1.19 -9.97
CA GLY A 62 -13.28 -2.29 -9.30
C GLY A 62 -12.16 -1.88 -8.35
N PHE A 63 -11.30 -2.85 -8.03
CA PHE A 63 -10.15 -2.70 -7.14
C PHE A 63 -8.84 -2.84 -7.91
N ALA A 64 -7.84 -2.05 -7.52
CA ALA A 64 -6.45 -2.19 -7.96
C ALA A 64 -5.55 -2.34 -6.73
N TYR A 65 -4.59 -3.26 -6.79
CA TYR A 65 -3.68 -3.54 -5.67
C TYR A 65 -2.22 -3.59 -6.13
N ILE A 66 -1.32 -3.11 -5.26
CA ILE A 66 0.12 -3.42 -5.29
C ILE A 66 0.42 -4.22 -4.05
N PHE A 67 1.17 -5.31 -4.23
CA PHE A 67 1.79 -6.05 -3.13
C PHE A 67 3.31 -5.94 -3.28
N ILE A 68 3.97 -5.45 -2.23
CA ILE A 68 5.42 -5.41 -2.16
C ILE A 68 5.86 -6.33 -1.03
N LEU A 69 6.64 -7.35 -1.40
CA LEU A 69 7.14 -8.38 -0.49
C LEU A 69 8.62 -8.12 -0.19
N PHE A 70 8.99 -8.15 1.09
CA PHE A 70 10.36 -7.85 1.53
C PHE A 70 10.64 -8.42 2.92
N ASP A 71 11.93 -8.58 3.25
CA ASP A 71 12.38 -9.09 4.55
C ASP A 71 12.82 -8.00 5.53
N ASP A 72 13.33 -6.90 4.98
CA ASP A 72 13.99 -5.84 5.73
C ASP A 72 13.26 -4.51 5.47
N LEU A 73 12.55 -4.03 6.49
CA LEU A 73 11.73 -2.80 6.41
C LEU A 73 12.59 -1.55 6.19
N GLN A 74 13.84 -1.53 6.68
CA GLN A 74 14.72 -0.39 6.49
C GLN A 74 15.25 -0.33 5.06
N LYS A 75 15.43 -1.49 4.41
CA LYS A 75 15.84 -1.57 3.00
C LYS A 75 14.69 -1.42 2.00
N SER A 76 13.44 -1.58 2.44
CA SER A 76 12.27 -1.29 1.60
C SER A 76 11.97 0.21 1.52
N ILE A 77 12.76 1.05 2.20
CA ILE A 77 12.73 2.50 2.13
C ILE A 77 13.92 2.98 1.27
N PRO A 78 13.70 3.80 0.22
CA PRO A 78 12.42 4.40 -0.16
C PRO A 78 11.50 3.38 -0.84
N PHE A 79 10.25 3.38 -0.38
CA PHE A 79 9.19 2.67 -1.07
C PHE A 79 9.13 3.21 -2.51
N PRO A 80 8.96 2.36 -3.54
CA PRO A 80 8.97 2.82 -4.91
C PRO A 80 7.70 3.65 -5.18
N MET A 81 7.74 4.93 -4.83
CA MET A 81 6.63 5.87 -4.98
C MET A 81 6.21 5.98 -6.44
N ASP A 82 7.15 5.81 -7.38
CA ASP A 82 6.86 5.78 -8.81
C ASP A 82 5.89 4.64 -9.17
N LEU A 83 6.06 3.45 -8.58
CA LEU A 83 5.14 2.32 -8.74
C LEU A 83 3.74 2.67 -8.22
N PHE A 84 3.65 3.41 -7.13
CA PHE A 84 2.39 3.86 -6.57
C PHE A 84 1.68 4.86 -7.49
N TYR A 85 2.39 5.86 -8.02
CA TYR A 85 1.83 6.84 -8.96
C TYR A 85 1.49 6.26 -10.34
N CYS A 86 1.98 5.07 -10.69
CA CYS A 86 1.57 4.38 -11.92
C CYS A 86 0.15 3.82 -11.87
N ILE A 87 -0.45 3.63 -10.69
CA ILE A 87 -1.84 3.15 -10.60
C ILE A 87 -2.78 4.34 -10.65
N ARG A 88 -3.69 4.33 -11.62
CA ARG A 88 -4.78 5.31 -11.74
C ARG A 88 -5.96 4.67 -12.47
N PHE A 89 -7.16 5.18 -12.17
CA PHE A 89 -8.40 4.83 -12.86
C PHE A 89 -8.94 5.96 -13.73
#